data_AF-A0A2D5S7C0-F1
#
_entry.id   AF-A0A2D5S7C0-F1
#
_cell.length_a   1.000
_cell.length_b   1.000
_cell.length_c   1.000
_cell.angle_alpha   90.00
_cell.angle_beta   90.00
_cell.angle_gamma   90.00
#
_symmetry.space_group_name_H-M   'P 1'
#
loop_
_entity.id
_entity.type
_entity.pdbx_description
1 polymer ?
#
loop_
_entity_poly.entity_id
_entity_poly.type
_entity_poly.pdbx_seq_one_letter_code
_entity_poly.pdbx_strand_id
1 'polypeptide(L)'
;MFHDLIEQLLTREQEKGRKKRVRTERRAAFRRELMRPLQLEPLEDRRLLAYTATLVGGSVALTGGAAADTLTVDTDGGGLLRHNRFTALDAGFMSDNDFISGNGASDDTIMAAAVTSLTATDPSGNDAVVLAQSPTTTTNALTLTGGTLSASGFTSITDNGNLAISGSSDFAAGTITLGSGTFNVGTLTFNSVGAVVISEDSGTDIIGVNTAGSLDLDGSGSINGAGLITAASVDLDAATGIGNTTALELAATSISADTTSGNVD
;
A
#
# COMPACT_ATOMS: atom_id res chain seq x y z
N MET A 1 29.92 -69.12 -66.56
CA MET A 1 29.83 -69.38 -65.10
C MET A 1 30.67 -68.42 -64.25
N PHE A 2 31.89 -68.02 -64.63
CA PHE A 2 32.69 -67.07 -63.82
C PHE A 2 32.19 -65.61 -63.82
N HIS A 3 31.57 -65.15 -64.92
CA HIS A 3 31.08 -63.76 -65.04
C HIS A 3 29.83 -63.48 -64.16
N ASP A 4 28.95 -64.47 -64.03
CA ASP A 4 27.72 -64.38 -63.21
C ASP A 4 28.02 -64.34 -61.69
N LEU A 5 29.10 -65.00 -61.27
CA LEU A 5 29.51 -64.99 -59.86
C LEU A 5 30.02 -63.61 -59.39
N ILE A 6 30.63 -62.84 -60.30
CA ILE A 6 31.18 -61.51 -60.02
C ILE A 6 30.04 -60.48 -59.87
N GLU A 7 29.05 -60.53 -60.75
CA GLU A 7 27.86 -59.66 -60.69
C GLU A 7 27.02 -59.92 -59.42
N GLN A 8 26.87 -61.19 -59.03
CA GLN A 8 26.19 -61.55 -57.77
C GLN A 8 26.95 -61.05 -56.52
N LEU A 9 28.29 -61.01 -56.57
CA LEU A 9 29.10 -60.49 -55.46
C LEU A 9 28.99 -58.98 -55.34
N LEU A 10 29.07 -58.26 -56.46
CA LEU A 10 28.91 -56.80 -56.54
C LEU A 10 27.54 -56.37 -56.01
N THR A 11 26.48 -57.07 -56.40
CA THR A 11 25.11 -56.78 -55.95
C THR A 11 24.96 -56.98 -54.44
N ARG A 12 25.56 -58.03 -53.87
CA ARG A 12 25.55 -58.29 -52.42
C ARG A 12 26.31 -57.23 -51.62
N GLU A 13 27.44 -56.74 -52.12
CA GLU A 13 28.19 -55.67 -51.44
C GLU A 13 27.47 -54.32 -51.49
N GLN A 14 26.81 -54.01 -52.61
CA GLN A 14 25.95 -52.82 -52.71
C GLN A 14 24.77 -52.88 -51.73
N GLU A 15 24.10 -54.04 -51.61
CA GLU A 15 23.02 -54.22 -50.63
C GLU A 15 23.49 -54.10 -49.18
N LYS A 16 24.66 -54.66 -48.84
CA LYS A 16 25.25 -54.52 -47.51
C LYS A 16 25.56 -53.06 -47.20
N GLY A 17 26.14 -52.32 -48.15
CA GLY A 17 26.40 -50.89 -48.03
C GLY A 17 25.13 -50.07 -47.79
N ARG A 18 24.06 -50.36 -48.56
CA ARG A 18 22.75 -49.71 -48.41
C ARG A 18 22.09 -50.02 -47.07
N LYS A 19 22.12 -51.28 -46.61
CA LYS A 19 21.59 -51.67 -45.28
C LYS A 19 22.37 -51.00 -44.14
N LYS A 20 23.69 -50.82 -44.29
CA LYS A 20 24.53 -50.10 -43.32
C LYS A 20 24.16 -48.62 -43.24
N ARG A 21 23.98 -47.95 -44.40
CA ARG A 21 23.55 -46.54 -44.48
C ARG A 21 22.20 -46.30 -43.81
N VAL A 22 21.19 -47.11 -44.12
CA VAL A 22 19.83 -46.99 -43.53
C VAL A 22 19.88 -47.15 -42.01
N ARG A 23 20.71 -48.05 -41.48
CA ARG A 23 20.84 -48.25 -40.03
C ARG A 23 21.53 -47.06 -39.34
N THR A 24 22.50 -46.42 -40.00
CA THR A 24 23.16 -45.22 -39.49
C THR A 24 22.23 -44.01 -39.51
N GLU A 25 21.47 -43.83 -40.59
CA GLU A 25 20.47 -42.75 -40.71
C GLU A 25 19.36 -42.90 -39.67
N ARG A 26 18.82 -44.10 -39.46
CA ARG A 26 17.83 -44.36 -38.41
C ARG A 26 18.38 -44.09 -37.00
N ARG A 27 19.63 -44.44 -36.75
CA ARG A 27 20.31 -44.13 -35.46
C ARG A 27 20.57 -42.64 -35.27
N ALA A 28 20.84 -41.90 -36.34
CA ALA A 28 21.04 -40.46 -36.30
C ALA A 28 19.71 -39.73 -36.08
N ALA A 29 18.64 -40.16 -36.77
CA ALA A 29 17.29 -39.62 -36.59
C ALA A 29 16.78 -39.84 -35.15
N PHE A 30 16.91 -41.06 -34.63
CA PHE A 30 16.46 -41.38 -33.27
C PHE A 30 17.25 -40.62 -32.19
N ARG A 31 18.56 -40.40 -32.38
CA ARG A 31 19.35 -39.54 -31.48
C ARG A 31 18.95 -38.08 -31.54
N ARG A 32 18.53 -37.58 -32.70
CA ARG A 32 18.09 -36.20 -32.87
C ARG A 32 16.71 -35.96 -32.22
N GLU A 33 15.90 -37.01 -32.10
CA GLU A 33 14.59 -36.98 -31.46
C GLU A 33 14.67 -37.08 -29.92
N LEU A 34 15.63 -37.85 -29.39
CA LEU A 34 15.94 -37.94 -27.96
C LEU A 34 16.68 -36.72 -27.38
N MET A 35 17.23 -35.86 -28.24
CA MET A 35 17.94 -34.63 -27.87
C MET A 35 17.14 -33.39 -28.27
N ARG A 36 15.80 -33.43 -28.15
CA ARG A 36 15.02 -32.19 -28.11
C ARG A 36 15.26 -31.56 -26.74
N PRO A 37 15.86 -30.35 -26.65
CA PRO A 37 16.00 -29.67 -25.38
C PRO A 37 14.60 -29.51 -24.78
N LEU A 38 14.45 -29.79 -23.48
CA LEU A 38 13.24 -29.46 -22.73
C LEU A 38 12.99 -27.97 -22.93
N GLN A 39 11.89 -27.62 -23.60
CA GLN A 39 11.41 -26.24 -23.61
C GLN A 39 10.86 -25.99 -22.20
N LEU A 40 11.71 -25.50 -21.31
CA LEU A 40 11.25 -24.81 -20.11
C LEU A 40 10.55 -23.57 -20.62
N GLU A 41 9.23 -23.54 -20.50
CA GLU A 41 8.53 -22.27 -20.63
C GLU A 41 9.14 -21.30 -19.61
N PRO A 42 9.35 -20.02 -19.96
CA PRO A 42 9.81 -19.04 -18.99
C PRO A 42 8.92 -19.14 -17.76
N LEU A 43 9.51 -19.15 -16.56
CA LEU A 43 8.75 -18.96 -15.33
C LEU A 43 7.81 -17.79 -15.60
N GLU A 44 6.50 -18.05 -15.56
CA GLU A 44 5.50 -17.00 -15.53
C GLU A 44 6.00 -16.02 -14.48
N ASP A 45 6.32 -14.79 -14.90
CA ASP A 45 6.75 -13.75 -13.99
C ASP A 45 5.55 -13.47 -13.10
N ARG A 46 5.44 -14.22 -11.99
CA ARG A 46 4.50 -13.94 -10.92
C ARG A 46 5.02 -12.66 -10.31
N ARG A 47 4.78 -11.53 -10.98
CA ARG A 47 4.81 -10.21 -10.38
C ARG A 47 3.83 -10.29 -9.22
N LEU A 48 4.37 -10.58 -8.04
CA LEU A 48 3.63 -10.53 -6.80
C LEU A 48 3.07 -9.12 -6.71
N LEU A 49 1.78 -9.03 -6.41
CA LEU A 49 1.13 -7.76 -6.11
C LEU A 49 1.83 -7.19 -4.89
N ALA A 50 2.56 -6.08 -5.07
CA ALA A 50 3.12 -5.37 -3.93
C ALA A 50 1.98 -4.74 -3.11
N TYR A 51 0.89 -4.33 -3.78
CA TYR A 51 -0.35 -3.93 -3.14
C TYR A 51 -1.55 -4.64 -3.75
N THR A 52 -2.54 -4.94 -2.90
CA THR A 52 -3.89 -5.32 -3.33
C THR A 52 -4.89 -4.25 -2.92
N ALA A 53 -5.93 -4.05 -3.73
CA ALA A 53 -7.02 -3.13 -3.45
C ALA A 53 -8.38 -3.81 -3.63
N THR A 54 -9.34 -3.43 -2.78
CA THR A 54 -10.75 -3.78 -2.96
C THR A 54 -11.63 -2.56 -2.77
N LEU A 55 -12.63 -2.43 -3.63
CA LEU A 55 -13.71 -1.45 -3.52
C LEU A 55 -15.04 -2.21 -3.44
N VAL A 56 -15.74 -2.06 -2.31
CA VAL A 56 -17.07 -2.65 -2.09
C VAL A 56 -18.00 -1.59 -1.53
N GLY A 57 -18.93 -1.10 -2.37
CA GLY A 57 -19.77 0.03 -1.99
C GLY A 57 -18.94 1.29 -1.75
N GLY A 58 -19.08 1.91 -0.57
CA GLY A 58 -18.26 3.06 -0.16
C GLY A 58 -16.99 2.68 0.63
N SER A 59 -16.67 1.39 0.74
CA SER A 59 -15.52 0.91 1.50
C SER A 59 -14.36 0.55 0.58
N VAL A 60 -13.22 1.18 0.81
CA VAL A 60 -11.96 0.97 0.11
C VAL A 60 -10.96 0.35 1.08
N ALA A 61 -10.32 -0.74 0.67
CA ALA A 61 -9.21 -1.34 1.40
C ALA A 61 -7.98 -1.47 0.50
N LEU A 62 -6.82 -1.06 1.01
CA LEU A 62 -5.50 -1.23 0.43
C LEU A 62 -4.63 -2.04 1.38
N THR A 63 -3.96 -3.07 0.88
CA THR A 63 -3.07 -3.92 1.67
C THR A 63 -1.72 -4.06 1.00
N GLY A 64 -0.66 -3.67 1.74
CA GLY A 64 0.73 -3.72 1.34
C GLY A 64 1.35 -5.13 1.39
N GLY A 65 2.54 -5.23 0.83
CA GLY A 65 3.26 -6.47 0.59
C GLY A 65 4.42 -6.66 1.56
N ALA A 66 5.40 -7.47 1.20
CA ALA A 66 6.64 -7.64 1.98
C ALA A 66 7.84 -6.87 1.42
N ALA A 67 7.65 -6.22 0.26
CA ALA A 67 8.63 -5.28 -0.29
C ALA A 67 8.41 -3.93 0.39
N ALA A 68 9.48 -3.18 0.69
CA ALA A 68 9.35 -1.88 1.33
C ALA A 68 9.05 -0.81 0.27
N ASP A 69 7.88 -0.21 0.38
CA ASP A 69 7.35 0.74 -0.57
C ASP A 69 6.82 2.00 0.12
N THR A 70 6.44 3.00 -0.69
CA THR A 70 5.64 4.14 -0.22
C THR A 70 4.29 4.12 -0.93
N LEU A 71 3.22 4.01 -0.15
CA LEU A 71 1.85 4.22 -0.61
C LEU A 71 1.52 5.71 -0.51
N THR A 72 1.01 6.30 -1.58
CA THR A 72 0.35 7.60 -1.51
C THR A 72 -1.15 7.40 -1.68
N VAL A 73 -1.98 8.09 -0.88
CA VAL A 73 -3.43 8.14 -1.08
C VAL A 73 -3.93 9.59 -1.00
N ASP A 74 -4.59 10.05 -2.05
CA ASP A 74 -5.11 11.42 -2.17
C ASP A 74 -6.34 11.48 -3.10
N THR A 75 -6.64 12.67 -3.63
CA THR A 75 -7.57 12.82 -4.75
C THR A 75 -6.88 13.35 -6.00
N ASP A 76 -7.49 13.05 -7.14
CA ASP A 76 -7.15 13.73 -8.40
C ASP A 76 -7.81 15.11 -8.48
N GLY A 77 -7.49 15.87 -9.54
CA GLY A 77 -8.11 17.19 -9.78
C GLY A 77 -9.62 17.17 -10.03
N GLY A 78 -10.23 15.99 -10.18
CA GLY A 78 -11.67 15.77 -10.35
C GLY A 78 -12.39 15.28 -9.09
N GLY A 79 -11.66 15.05 -7.98
CA GLY A 79 -12.22 14.54 -6.72
C GLY A 79 -12.37 13.02 -6.66
N LEU A 80 -11.87 12.27 -7.65
CA LEU A 80 -11.74 10.82 -7.53
C LEU A 80 -10.66 10.51 -6.50
N LEU A 81 -10.90 9.48 -5.68
CA LEU A 81 -9.86 8.90 -4.87
C LEU A 81 -8.76 8.36 -5.79
N ARG A 82 -7.51 8.46 -5.34
CA ARG A 82 -6.34 8.07 -6.11
C ARG A 82 -5.26 7.49 -5.19
N HIS A 83 -4.49 6.53 -5.70
CA HIS A 83 -3.26 6.04 -5.10
C HIS A 83 -2.10 6.04 -6.10
N ASN A 84 -0.87 5.73 -5.69
CA ASN A 84 0.29 5.71 -6.59
C ASN A 84 0.69 4.33 -7.14
N ARG A 85 -0.08 3.26 -6.86
CA ARG A 85 0.37 1.89 -7.14
C ARG A 85 0.47 1.54 -8.62
N PHE A 86 -0.39 2.10 -9.47
CA PHE A 86 -0.26 1.91 -10.91
C PHE A 86 0.97 2.63 -11.47
N THR A 87 1.19 3.89 -11.07
CA THR A 87 2.39 4.65 -11.45
C THR A 87 3.68 4.02 -10.91
N ALA A 88 3.62 3.36 -9.74
CA ALA A 88 4.71 2.54 -9.19
C ALA A 88 4.97 1.24 -9.97
N LEU A 89 4.18 1.00 -11.04
CA LEU A 89 4.23 -0.20 -11.87
C LEU A 89 3.87 -1.47 -11.11
N ASP A 90 2.95 -1.42 -10.15
CA ASP A 90 2.39 -2.63 -9.55
C ASP A 90 1.49 -3.35 -10.55
N ALA A 91 1.44 -4.68 -10.45
CA ALA A 91 0.49 -5.46 -11.23
C ALA A 91 -0.94 -5.23 -10.71
N GLY A 92 -1.95 -5.60 -11.51
CA GLY A 92 -3.34 -5.68 -11.05
C GLY A 92 -4.15 -4.38 -11.12
N PHE A 93 -3.51 -3.23 -11.34
CA PHE A 93 -4.18 -1.93 -11.47
C PHE A 93 -4.22 -1.45 -12.93
N MET A 94 -5.31 -0.78 -13.33
CA MET A 94 -5.47 -0.16 -14.64
C MET A 94 -5.09 1.31 -14.67
N SER A 95 -5.26 2.02 -13.56
CA SER A 95 -4.81 3.39 -13.35
C SER A 95 -4.57 3.66 -11.86
N ASP A 96 -4.13 4.87 -11.53
CA ASP A 96 -3.99 5.32 -10.15
C ASP A 96 -5.34 5.55 -9.45
N ASN A 97 -6.46 5.57 -10.19
CA ASN A 97 -7.81 5.71 -9.67
C ASN A 97 -8.56 4.36 -9.59
N ASP A 98 -7.91 3.25 -9.90
CA ASP A 98 -8.49 1.91 -9.88
C ASP A 98 -8.33 1.25 -8.49
N PHE A 99 -9.42 1.11 -7.74
CA PHE A 99 -9.41 0.55 -6.39
C PHE A 99 -9.82 -0.93 -6.33
N ILE A 100 -9.76 -1.67 -7.44
CA ILE A 100 -9.91 -3.13 -7.43
C ILE A 100 -8.74 -3.79 -8.16
N SER A 101 -7.80 -4.34 -7.39
CA SER A 101 -6.70 -5.09 -7.98
C SER A 101 -7.18 -6.40 -8.62
N GLY A 102 -6.84 -6.62 -9.88
CA GLY A 102 -6.96 -7.92 -10.55
C GLY A 102 -8.31 -8.21 -11.23
N ASN A 103 -9.22 -7.24 -11.37
CA ASN A 103 -10.50 -7.47 -12.05
C ASN A 103 -10.45 -7.29 -13.59
N GLY A 104 -9.41 -6.64 -14.11
CA GLY A 104 -9.12 -6.53 -15.54
C GLY A 104 -10.03 -5.58 -16.34
N ALA A 105 -9.38 -4.69 -17.09
CA ALA A 105 -9.86 -3.88 -18.22
C ALA A 105 -10.73 -2.64 -17.96
N SER A 106 -11.11 -2.34 -16.71
CA SER A 106 -11.73 -1.05 -16.37
C SER A 106 -11.13 -0.47 -15.10
N ASP A 107 -11.19 0.85 -14.98
CA ASP A 107 -10.90 1.52 -13.73
C ASP A 107 -12.11 1.42 -12.80
N ASP A 108 -11.92 0.88 -11.60
CA ASP A 108 -12.92 0.90 -10.54
C ASP A 108 -12.71 2.12 -9.66
N THR A 109 -13.17 3.24 -10.19
CA THR A 109 -13.05 4.56 -9.58
C THR A 109 -14.13 4.83 -8.53
N ILE A 110 -13.80 5.66 -7.53
CA ILE A 110 -14.76 6.18 -6.57
C ILE A 110 -14.49 7.66 -6.27
N MET A 111 -15.55 8.46 -6.13
CA MET A 111 -15.45 9.84 -5.63
C MET A 111 -15.06 9.79 -4.15
N ALA A 112 -14.06 10.56 -3.71
CA ALA A 112 -13.69 10.59 -2.29
C ALA A 112 -14.88 10.95 -1.37
N ALA A 113 -15.79 11.82 -1.85
CA ALA A 113 -17.02 12.18 -1.14
C ALA A 113 -18.02 11.02 -0.95
N ALA A 114 -17.88 9.92 -1.70
CA ALA A 114 -18.70 8.71 -1.56
C ALA A 114 -18.05 7.63 -0.68
N VAL A 115 -16.80 7.83 -0.26
CA VAL A 115 -16.06 6.87 0.57
C VAL A 115 -16.53 7.00 2.02
N THR A 116 -17.06 5.90 2.56
CA THR A 116 -17.50 5.78 3.95
C THR A 116 -16.41 5.17 4.84
N SER A 117 -15.51 4.37 4.26
CA SER A 117 -14.31 3.87 4.94
C SER A 117 -13.18 3.72 3.94
N LEU A 118 -12.03 4.28 4.27
CA LEU A 118 -10.75 4.05 3.61
C LEU A 118 -9.80 3.40 4.60
N THR A 119 -9.38 2.18 4.33
CA THR A 119 -8.44 1.44 5.16
C THR A 119 -7.18 1.13 4.37
N ALA A 120 -6.02 1.55 4.86
CA ALA A 120 -4.71 1.17 4.36
C ALA A 120 -3.99 0.32 5.42
N THR A 121 -3.47 -0.83 5.03
CA THR A 121 -2.84 -1.78 5.93
C THR A 121 -1.52 -2.27 5.35
N ASP A 122 -0.48 -2.36 6.15
CA ASP A 122 0.74 -3.10 5.81
C ASP A 122 0.96 -4.20 6.86
N PRO A 123 0.61 -5.47 6.55
CA PRO A 123 0.82 -6.58 7.47
C PRO A 123 2.30 -6.89 7.74
N SER A 124 3.21 -6.44 6.89
CA SER A 124 4.63 -6.77 6.95
C SER A 124 5.45 -5.75 7.73
N GLY A 125 4.92 -4.56 7.99
CA GLY A 125 5.53 -3.58 8.90
C GLY A 125 6.68 -2.79 8.29
N ASN A 126 6.78 -2.70 6.97
CA ASN A 126 7.96 -2.22 6.24
C ASN A 126 7.66 -1.12 5.20
N ASP A 127 6.39 -0.79 4.98
CA ASP A 127 5.96 0.26 4.07
C ASP A 127 5.79 1.61 4.78
N ALA A 128 5.81 2.70 4.02
CA ALA A 128 5.38 4.02 4.47
C ALA A 128 4.08 4.42 3.77
N VAL A 129 3.27 5.28 4.40
CA VAL A 129 2.10 5.89 3.76
C VAL A 129 2.13 7.40 3.86
N VAL A 130 1.81 8.05 2.74
CA VAL A 130 1.68 9.50 2.60
C VAL A 130 0.22 9.82 2.23
N LEU A 131 -0.46 10.55 3.10
CA LEU A 131 -1.85 10.97 2.94
C LEU A 131 -1.90 12.38 2.34
N ALA A 132 -2.86 12.60 1.43
CA ALA A 132 -3.11 13.90 0.82
C ALA A 132 -1.85 14.58 0.23
N GLN A 133 -1.36 14.14 -0.93
CA GLN A 133 -0.05 14.59 -1.44
C GLN A 133 -0.05 15.86 -2.29
N SER A 134 0.79 16.85 -1.95
CA SER A 134 1.07 18.05 -2.76
C SER A 134 2.55 18.20 -3.17
N PRO A 135 2.89 18.76 -4.37
CA PRO A 135 2.04 19.13 -5.51
C PRO A 135 2.26 18.20 -6.71
N THR A 136 1.28 18.05 -7.63
CA THR A 136 1.64 17.87 -9.06
C THR A 136 0.82 18.65 -10.09
N THR A 137 -0.35 19.23 -9.80
CA THR A 137 -0.98 20.36 -10.59
C THR A 137 -2.38 20.81 -10.11
N THR A 138 -3.00 20.16 -9.12
CA THR A 138 -4.29 20.59 -8.51
C THR A 138 -4.24 20.47 -6.99
N THR A 139 -5.20 21.07 -6.28
CA THR A 139 -5.39 20.90 -4.83
C THR A 139 -5.69 19.44 -4.52
N ASN A 140 -4.67 18.71 -4.10
CA ASN A 140 -4.75 17.29 -3.75
C ASN A 140 -5.12 17.18 -2.27
N ALA A 141 -6.38 17.47 -1.98
CA ALA A 141 -6.94 17.28 -0.66
C ALA A 141 -7.52 15.86 -0.54
N LEU A 142 -7.44 15.23 0.62
CA LEU A 142 -8.23 14.05 0.94
C LEU A 142 -9.34 14.46 1.91
N THR A 143 -10.57 14.54 1.41
CA THR A 143 -11.74 14.89 2.23
C THR A 143 -12.71 13.73 2.31
N LEU A 144 -12.94 13.20 3.52
CA LEU A 144 -13.95 12.17 3.79
C LEU A 144 -15.01 12.76 4.75
N THR A 145 -16.20 13.04 4.22
CA THR A 145 -17.29 13.62 5.02
C THR A 145 -18.06 12.51 5.76
N GLY A 146 -17.85 12.43 7.07
CA GLY A 146 -18.45 11.41 7.95
C GLY A 146 -17.86 10.01 7.77
N GLY A 147 -16.85 9.87 6.91
CA GLY A 147 -16.15 8.62 6.65
C GLY A 147 -15.09 8.31 7.71
N THR A 148 -14.63 7.06 7.73
CA THR A 148 -13.49 6.64 8.53
C THR A 148 -12.24 6.54 7.66
N LEU A 149 -11.11 7.06 8.15
CA LEU A 149 -9.78 6.82 7.60
C LEU A 149 -8.99 5.98 8.59
N SER A 150 -8.52 4.81 8.19
CA SER A 150 -7.62 3.98 8.99
C SER A 150 -6.35 3.69 8.22
N ALA A 151 -5.19 3.92 8.81
CA ALA A 151 -3.90 3.53 8.26
C ALA A 151 -3.10 2.80 9.34
N SER A 152 -2.75 1.54 9.11
CA SER A 152 -2.10 0.71 10.13
C SER A 152 -1.00 -0.19 9.58
N GLY A 153 -0.04 -0.52 10.44
CA GLY A 153 1.06 -1.44 10.09
C GLY A 153 2.18 -0.79 9.27
N PHE A 154 2.17 0.52 9.11
CA PHE A 154 3.23 1.23 8.38
C PHE A 154 4.43 1.54 9.30
N THR A 155 5.61 1.69 8.70
CA THR A 155 6.80 2.27 9.33
C THR A 155 6.58 3.75 9.68
N SER A 156 5.94 4.50 8.79
CA SER A 156 5.59 5.91 9.00
C SER A 156 4.27 6.27 8.32
N ILE A 157 3.49 7.10 8.99
CA ILE A 157 2.33 7.81 8.40
C ILE A 157 2.66 9.29 8.36
N THR A 158 2.59 9.88 7.17
CA THR A 158 2.73 11.33 7.00
C THR A 158 1.62 11.90 6.13
N ASP A 159 1.47 13.22 6.13
CA ASP A 159 0.77 13.95 5.08
C ASP A 159 1.72 14.90 4.34
N ASN A 160 1.30 15.41 3.17
CA ASN A 160 1.98 16.54 2.52
C ASN A 160 1.03 17.46 1.75
N GLY A 161 -0.18 17.63 2.26
CA GLY A 161 -1.29 18.36 1.63
C GLY A 161 -2.51 18.35 2.55
N ASN A 162 -3.66 18.80 2.05
CA ASN A 162 -4.81 19.03 2.92
C ASN A 162 -5.56 17.73 3.21
N LEU A 163 -5.73 17.38 4.48
CA LEU A 163 -6.42 16.18 4.93
C LEU A 163 -7.60 16.60 5.83
N ALA A 164 -8.83 16.29 5.42
CA ALA A 164 -10.05 16.68 6.13
C ALA A 164 -10.99 15.48 6.34
N ILE A 165 -10.98 14.90 7.53
CA ILE A 165 -11.76 13.71 7.87
C ILE A 165 -12.77 14.05 8.96
N SER A 166 -14.01 14.37 8.59
CA SER A 166 -15.00 14.80 9.59
C SER A 166 -15.58 13.65 10.43
N GLY A 167 -15.22 12.40 10.12
CA GLY A 167 -15.57 11.22 10.90
C GLY A 167 -14.44 10.81 11.84
N SER A 168 -13.97 9.57 11.70
CA SER A 168 -12.93 9.00 12.57
C SER A 168 -11.64 8.76 11.82
N SER A 169 -10.51 9.10 12.44
CA SER A 169 -9.17 8.84 11.93
C SER A 169 -8.42 7.95 12.91
N ASP A 170 -7.90 6.81 12.41
CA ASP A 170 -7.17 5.83 13.20
C ASP A 170 -5.81 5.53 12.56
N PHE A 171 -4.73 5.94 13.24
CA PHE A 171 -3.38 5.86 12.71
C PHE A 171 -2.49 4.97 13.57
N ALA A 172 -1.89 3.93 12.99
CA ALA A 172 -0.96 3.05 13.68
C ALA A 172 0.31 2.81 12.87
N ALA A 173 1.45 3.33 13.35
CA ALA A 173 2.72 3.22 12.64
C ALA A 173 3.94 3.32 13.55
N GLY A 174 5.13 3.02 13.01
CA GLY A 174 6.41 3.22 13.70
C GLY A 174 6.63 4.68 14.12
N THR A 175 6.24 5.64 13.29
CA THR A 175 6.14 7.09 13.61
C THR A 175 4.94 7.72 12.90
N ILE A 176 4.40 8.80 13.45
CA ILE A 176 3.27 9.54 12.86
C ILE A 176 3.63 11.03 12.82
N THR A 177 3.50 11.67 11.66
CA THR A 177 3.72 13.12 11.49
C THR A 177 2.68 13.71 10.56
N LEU A 178 1.69 14.42 11.10
CA LEU A 178 0.53 14.92 10.37
C LEU A 178 0.39 16.44 10.57
N GLY A 179 -0.26 17.14 9.64
CA GLY A 179 -0.41 18.60 9.72
C GLY A 179 0.65 19.38 8.97
N SER A 180 1.29 18.78 7.96
CA SER A 180 2.17 19.52 7.06
C SER A 180 1.39 20.42 6.08
N GLY A 181 0.13 20.08 5.80
CA GLY A 181 -0.88 20.93 5.18
C GLY A 181 -2.03 21.18 6.14
N THR A 182 -3.19 21.61 5.62
CA THR A 182 -4.36 21.73 6.49
C THR A 182 -4.85 20.35 6.92
N PHE A 183 -4.73 20.04 8.20
CA PHE A 183 -5.15 18.78 8.79
C PHE A 183 -6.32 19.03 9.75
N ASN A 184 -7.50 18.50 9.39
CA ASN A 184 -8.71 18.62 10.18
C ASN A 184 -9.35 17.25 10.38
N VAL A 185 -9.44 16.74 11.61
CA VAL A 185 -10.12 15.47 11.89
C VAL A 185 -11.14 15.58 13.01
N GLY A 186 -12.23 14.80 12.91
CA GLY A 186 -13.27 14.75 13.92
C GLY A 186 -12.80 14.05 15.20
N THR A 187 -12.77 12.72 15.14
CA THR A 187 -12.18 11.90 16.23
C THR A 187 -10.85 11.32 15.78
N LEU A 188 -9.93 11.18 16.72
CA LEU A 188 -8.57 10.72 16.44
C LEU A 188 -8.17 9.60 17.40
N THR A 189 -7.59 8.55 16.82
CA THR A 189 -6.76 7.58 17.52
C THR A 189 -5.39 7.47 16.89
N PHE A 190 -4.36 7.31 17.71
CA PHE A 190 -2.98 7.10 17.26
C PHE A 190 -2.27 6.03 18.10
N ASN A 191 -1.52 5.16 17.44
CA ASN A 191 -0.75 4.11 18.08
C ASN A 191 0.64 3.98 17.45
N SER A 192 1.65 4.41 18.19
CA SER A 192 3.02 4.39 17.74
C SER A 192 3.98 3.99 18.86
N VAL A 193 5.01 3.23 18.47
CA VAL A 193 6.17 2.97 19.33
C VAL A 193 7.17 4.13 19.31
N GLY A 194 7.05 5.04 18.34
CA GLY A 194 7.91 6.20 18.13
C GLY A 194 7.18 7.53 18.34
N ALA A 195 7.74 8.60 17.78
CA ALA A 195 7.15 9.92 17.91
C ALA A 195 5.83 10.04 17.15
N VAL A 196 4.87 10.73 17.77
CA VAL A 196 3.63 11.20 17.17
C VAL A 196 3.67 12.72 17.24
N VAL A 197 3.69 13.36 16.07
CA VAL A 197 3.65 14.83 15.92
C VAL A 197 2.45 15.18 15.06
N ILE A 198 1.54 16.00 15.55
CA ILE A 198 0.30 16.34 14.87
C ILE A 198 0.04 17.83 15.00
N SER A 199 -0.09 18.52 13.87
CA SER A 199 -0.58 19.89 13.82
C SER A 199 -2.00 19.89 13.29
N GLU A 200 -2.97 20.00 14.19
CA GLU A 200 -4.39 20.02 13.92
C GLU A 200 -4.87 21.46 13.71
N ASP A 201 -5.36 21.73 12.51
CA ASP A 201 -5.90 23.04 12.12
C ASP A 201 -7.31 23.30 12.67
N SER A 202 -7.87 22.37 13.45
CA SER A 202 -9.16 22.51 14.14
C SER A 202 -9.10 22.02 15.60
N GLY A 203 -10.25 21.69 16.18
CA GLY A 203 -10.32 20.96 17.44
C GLY A 203 -10.51 19.48 17.17
N THR A 204 -9.99 18.62 18.04
CA THR A 204 -10.07 17.17 17.87
C THR A 204 -10.47 16.48 19.17
N ASP A 205 -11.22 15.39 19.02
CA ASP A 205 -11.59 14.50 20.13
C ASP A 205 -10.73 13.23 20.08
N ILE A 206 -9.83 13.09 21.05
CA ILE A 206 -9.02 11.89 21.27
C ILE A 206 -9.89 10.84 21.97
N ILE A 207 -10.08 9.69 21.33
CA ILE A 207 -10.94 8.62 21.86
C ILE A 207 -10.12 7.34 22.09
N GLY A 208 -10.71 6.35 22.77
CA GLY A 208 -10.12 5.03 22.89
C GLY A 208 -8.77 4.98 23.63
N VAL A 209 -7.87 4.11 23.20
CA VAL A 209 -6.53 3.95 23.78
C VAL A 209 -5.50 4.35 22.74
N ASN A 210 -4.59 5.24 23.15
CA ASN A 210 -3.60 5.84 22.30
C ASN A 210 -2.21 5.63 22.90
N THR A 211 -1.25 5.33 22.05
CA THR A 211 0.14 5.08 22.44
C THR A 211 1.10 5.89 21.59
N ALA A 212 2.14 6.43 22.22
CA ALA A 212 3.24 7.09 21.54
C ALA A 212 4.54 6.87 22.33
N GLY A 213 5.69 6.90 21.66
CA GLY A 213 6.97 7.10 22.33
C GLY A 213 7.04 8.50 22.95
N SER A 214 6.69 9.52 22.16
CA SER A 214 6.45 10.90 22.57
C SER A 214 5.27 11.44 21.77
N LEU A 215 4.41 12.23 22.41
CA LEU A 215 3.34 12.96 21.76
C LEU A 215 3.65 14.45 21.75
N ASP A 216 3.48 15.07 20.59
CA ASP A 216 3.42 16.50 20.35
C ASP A 216 2.16 16.75 19.52
N LEU A 217 1.15 17.40 20.10
CA LEU A 217 -0.14 17.66 19.47
C LEU A 217 -0.54 19.12 19.66
N ASP A 218 -0.49 19.86 18.56
CA ASP A 218 -0.93 21.24 18.45
C ASP A 218 -2.34 21.27 17.87
N GLY A 219 -3.28 21.94 18.54
CA GLY A 219 -4.64 22.15 18.07
C GLY A 219 -4.98 23.63 17.95
N SER A 220 -5.42 24.07 16.77
CA SER A 220 -5.98 25.41 16.58
C SER A 220 -7.35 25.59 17.28
N GLY A 221 -7.98 24.48 17.69
CA GLY A 221 -9.17 24.41 18.51
C GLY A 221 -8.89 23.80 19.89
N SER A 222 -9.86 23.05 20.41
CA SER A 222 -9.72 22.34 21.69
C SER A 222 -9.18 20.93 21.46
N ILE A 223 -8.38 20.43 22.38
CA ILE A 223 -8.00 19.01 22.44
C ILE A 223 -8.80 18.38 23.57
N ASN A 224 -9.77 17.55 23.24
CA ASN A 224 -10.68 16.93 24.20
C ASN A 224 -10.64 15.40 24.07
N GLY A 225 -11.32 14.70 24.97
CA GLY A 225 -11.84 13.38 24.70
C GLY A 225 -11.59 12.36 25.80
N ALA A 226 -12.48 11.38 25.92
CA ALA A 226 -12.46 10.36 26.97
C ALA A 226 -11.42 9.24 26.74
N GLY A 227 -10.39 9.52 25.93
CA GLY A 227 -9.34 8.57 25.58
C GLY A 227 -8.21 8.54 26.62
N LEU A 228 -7.57 7.37 26.74
CA LEU A 228 -6.29 7.22 27.44
C LEU A 228 -5.15 7.50 26.45
N ILE A 229 -4.23 8.38 26.82
CA ILE A 229 -2.97 8.60 26.09
C ILE A 229 -1.82 8.07 26.96
N THR A 230 -1.05 7.12 26.45
CA THR A 230 0.17 6.61 27.09
C THR A 230 1.41 6.98 26.28
N ALA A 231 2.31 7.76 26.86
CA ALA A 231 3.58 8.12 26.22
C ALA A 231 4.68 8.43 27.25
N ALA A 232 5.95 8.48 26.85
CA ALA A 232 7.00 8.92 27.77
C ALA A 232 6.85 10.41 28.09
N SER A 233 6.67 11.23 27.05
CA SER A 233 6.36 12.64 27.12
C SER A 233 5.09 12.95 26.34
N VAL A 234 4.28 13.86 26.87
CA VAL A 234 3.10 14.42 26.23
C VAL A 234 3.27 15.94 26.22
N ASP A 235 3.20 16.54 25.04
CA ASP A 235 3.07 17.97 24.83
C ASP A 235 1.74 18.23 24.11
N LEU A 236 0.90 19.08 24.70
CA LEU A 236 -0.42 19.42 24.18
C LEU A 236 -0.54 20.94 24.15
N ASP A 237 -0.68 21.53 22.97
CA ASP A 237 -0.90 22.96 22.82
C ASP A 237 -2.24 23.19 22.13
N ALA A 238 -3.24 23.70 22.84
CA ALA A 238 -4.57 23.91 22.26
C ALA A 238 -5.00 25.39 22.32
N ALA A 239 -5.57 25.93 21.25
CA ALA A 239 -5.97 27.34 21.29
C ALA A 239 -7.14 27.62 22.23
N THR A 240 -8.10 26.69 22.38
CA THR A 240 -9.37 26.97 23.09
C THR A 240 -9.61 26.10 24.33
N GLY A 241 -8.68 25.22 24.68
CA GLY A 241 -8.69 24.44 25.91
C GLY A 241 -8.24 22.99 25.73
N ILE A 242 -7.76 22.39 26.81
CA ILE A 242 -7.38 20.97 26.88
C ILE A 242 -8.28 20.30 27.92
N GLY A 243 -8.98 19.23 27.54
CA GLY A 243 -9.91 18.52 28.42
C GLY A 243 -11.16 19.31 28.84
N ASN A 244 -11.33 20.55 28.36
CA ASN A 244 -12.31 21.52 28.84
C ASN A 244 -13.79 21.14 28.62
N THR A 245 -14.07 20.18 27.72
CA THR A 245 -15.41 19.65 27.46
C THR A 245 -15.49 18.18 27.87
N THR A 246 -14.47 17.40 27.51
CA THR A 246 -14.33 16.00 27.93
C THR A 246 -12.88 15.78 28.34
N ALA A 247 -12.67 15.46 29.61
CA ALA A 247 -11.34 15.28 30.18
C ALA A 247 -10.57 14.14 29.49
N LEU A 248 -9.28 14.38 29.29
CA LEU A 248 -8.30 13.41 28.82
C LEU A 248 -7.73 12.63 30.00
N GLU A 249 -7.42 11.35 29.79
CA GLU A 249 -6.62 10.58 30.73
C GLU A 249 -5.19 10.45 30.18
N LEU A 250 -4.20 10.94 30.93
CA LEU A 250 -2.79 10.92 30.51
C LEU A 250 -1.96 10.02 31.41
N ALA A 251 -1.30 9.03 30.81
CA ALA A 251 -0.30 8.19 31.45
C ALA A 251 1.09 8.52 30.86
N ALA A 252 1.72 9.58 31.37
CA ALA A 252 3.04 10.02 30.93
C ALA A 252 3.98 10.42 32.07
N THR A 253 5.29 10.41 31.80
CA THR A 253 6.30 10.80 32.79
C THR A 253 6.61 12.29 32.77
N SER A 254 6.35 12.95 31.64
CA SER A 254 6.44 14.40 31.47
C SER A 254 5.20 14.86 30.71
N ILE A 255 4.54 15.89 31.22
CA ILE A 255 3.36 16.49 30.60
C ILE A 255 3.63 17.99 30.51
N SER A 256 3.58 18.52 29.30
CA SER A 256 3.45 19.93 28.99
C SER A 256 2.07 20.14 28.39
N ALA A 257 1.38 21.19 28.82
CA ALA A 257 0.04 21.52 28.39
C ALA A 257 -0.10 23.04 28.39
N ASP A 258 -0.27 23.64 27.21
CA ASP A 258 -0.53 25.08 27.07
C ASP A 258 -1.88 25.31 26.37
N THR A 259 -2.53 26.41 26.77
CA THR A 259 -3.68 26.92 26.04
C THR A 259 -3.64 28.42 25.92
N THR A 260 -3.84 28.95 24.71
CA THR A 260 -3.87 30.41 24.51
C THR A 260 -5.18 31.03 25.00
N SER A 261 -6.26 30.26 25.02
CA SER A 261 -7.55 30.60 25.62
C SER A 261 -8.23 29.34 26.15
N GLY A 262 -9.03 29.48 27.21
CA GLY A 262 -9.69 28.35 27.87
C GLY A 262 -8.93 27.85 29.09
N ASN A 263 -9.45 26.78 29.69
CA ASN A 263 -8.81 26.09 30.80
C ASN A 263 -8.14 24.81 30.27
N VAL A 264 -7.09 24.40 30.98
CA VAL A 264 -6.67 23.00 31.04
C VAL A 264 -7.43 22.36 32.20
N ASP A 265 -8.16 21.28 31.94
CA ASP A 265 -8.88 20.47 32.95
C ASP A 265 -8.18 19.12 33.15
#